data_AF-A0A1R0Z7W5-F1
#
_entry.id   AF-A0A1R0Z7W5-F1
#
_cell.length_a   1.000
_cell.length_b   1.000
_cell.length_c   1.000
_cell.angle_alpha   90.00
_cell.angle_beta   90.00
_cell.angle_gamma   90.00
#
_symmetry.space_group_name_H-M   'P 1'
#
loop_
_entity.id
_entity.type
_entity.pdbx_description
1 polymer ?
#
loop_
_entity_poly.entity_id
_entity_poly.type
_entity_poly.pdbx_seq_one_letter_code
_entity_poly.pdbx_strand_id
1 'polypeptide(L)'
;MDGTGKKTGKLELSDFKEEIMNTKPMNSPVPKKWYDKGGTISLDKSGTWTYTNKEGISVSYPNGYPDFSAYYHPTVKPVPIEVTVPKNPQEDFKKANLEAGLNKDSDPPVPASNKPPEGYSWHHHEDGKTMILVDEDIHREFRHIGGQSTVNGKNK
;
A
#
# COMPACT_ATOMS: atom_id res chain seq x y z
N MET A 1 33.43 21.00 -7.78
CA MET A 1 32.83 19.69 -8.12
C MET A 1 31.78 19.44 -7.05
N ASP A 2 30.58 19.95 -7.29
CA ASP A 2 29.55 20.02 -6.26
C ASP A 2 28.85 18.67 -6.16
N GLY A 3 28.98 18.05 -5.00
CA GLY A 3 28.46 16.72 -4.71
C GLY A 3 26.93 16.72 -4.62
N THR A 4 26.26 16.63 -5.76
CA THR A 4 24.81 16.40 -5.90
C THR A 4 24.47 14.91 -5.78
N GLY A 5 25.07 14.22 -4.80
CA GLY A 5 24.66 12.86 -4.47
C GLY A 5 23.32 12.90 -3.75
N LYS A 6 22.25 12.37 -4.37
CA LYS A 6 20.98 12.15 -3.67
C LYS A 6 21.26 11.43 -2.35
N LYS A 7 20.77 11.97 -1.22
CA LYS A 7 20.94 11.32 0.08
C LYS A 7 20.25 9.95 0.03
N THR A 8 20.96 8.90 0.41
CA THR A 8 20.47 7.52 0.42
C THR A 8 20.77 6.86 1.77
N GLY A 9 20.06 5.78 2.08
CA GLY A 9 20.11 5.11 3.36
C GLY A 9 19.05 5.63 4.33
N LYS A 10 19.24 5.34 5.62
CA LYS A 10 18.35 5.81 6.68
C LYS A 10 18.38 7.34 6.75
N LEU A 11 17.19 7.95 6.78
CA LEU A 11 17.00 9.38 6.93
C LEU A 11 16.90 9.74 8.42
N GLU A 12 17.27 10.97 8.75
CA GLU A 12 17.04 11.58 10.04
C GLU A 12 15.99 12.70 9.91
N LEU A 13 15.40 13.14 11.03
CA LEU A 13 14.34 14.16 10.98
C LEU A 13 14.79 15.47 10.30
N SER A 14 16.07 15.82 10.41
CA SER A 14 16.67 16.99 9.76
C SER A 14 16.78 16.89 8.23
N ASP A 15 16.62 15.70 7.67
CA ASP A 15 16.73 15.44 6.23
C ASP A 15 15.44 15.73 5.47
N PHE A 16 14.30 15.79 6.16
CA PHE A 16 12.98 16.04 5.56
C PHE A 16 12.78 17.53 5.23
N LYS A 17 13.67 18.06 4.39
CA LYS A 17 13.57 19.38 3.75
C LYS A 17 12.74 19.28 2.47
N GLU A 18 12.41 20.41 1.88
CA GLU A 18 11.58 20.51 0.67
C GLU A 18 12.00 19.55 -0.44
N GLU A 19 13.30 19.49 -0.78
CA GLU A 19 13.82 18.61 -1.83
C GLU A 19 13.48 17.13 -1.59
N ILE A 20 13.69 16.62 -0.37
CA ILE A 20 13.36 15.24 -0.01
C ILE A 20 11.84 15.08 0.05
N MET A 21 11.14 16.00 0.70
CA MET A 21 9.69 15.91 0.88
C MET A 21 8.92 15.92 -0.45
N ASN A 22 9.44 16.58 -1.49
CA ASN A 22 8.88 16.55 -2.84
C ASN A 22 8.94 15.17 -3.51
N THR A 23 9.79 14.26 -3.02
CA THR A 23 9.89 12.88 -3.51
C THR A 23 9.04 11.89 -2.70
N LYS A 24 8.40 12.34 -1.63
CA LYS A 24 7.64 11.48 -0.72
C LYS A 24 6.44 10.84 -1.44
N PRO A 25 6.22 9.52 -1.31
CA PRO A 25 5.05 8.86 -1.89
C PRO A 25 3.74 9.50 -1.42
N MET A 26 2.80 9.70 -2.35
CA MET A 26 1.53 10.35 -2.04
C MET A 26 0.73 9.54 -1.00
N ASN A 27 0.13 10.22 -0.02
CA ASN A 27 -0.62 9.62 1.11
C ASN A 27 0.15 8.61 1.99
N SER A 28 1.46 8.43 1.80
CA SER A 28 2.30 7.66 2.73
C SER A 28 2.39 8.33 4.11
N PRO A 29 2.83 7.61 5.16
CA PRO A 29 2.95 8.16 6.50
C PRO A 29 3.76 9.46 6.56
N VAL A 30 3.34 10.40 7.41
CA VAL A 30 4.09 11.66 7.61
C VAL A 30 5.37 11.34 8.40
N PRO A 31 6.57 11.76 7.93
CA PRO A 31 7.83 11.37 8.55
C PRO A 31 7.88 11.61 10.06
N LYS A 32 7.62 12.83 10.52
CA LYS A 32 7.63 13.13 11.96
C LYS A 32 6.74 12.18 12.77
N LYS A 33 5.50 11.94 12.31
CA LYS A 33 4.56 11.05 13.01
C LYS A 33 5.02 9.59 12.98
N TRP A 34 5.76 9.17 11.95
CA TRP A 34 6.32 7.83 11.86
C TRP A 34 7.46 7.62 12.88
N TYR A 35 8.38 8.59 12.98
CA TYR A 35 9.44 8.58 13.99
C TYR A 35 8.90 8.70 15.41
N ASP A 36 7.87 9.53 15.64
CA ASP A 36 7.22 9.67 16.96
C ASP A 36 6.63 8.32 17.45
N LYS A 37 6.32 7.38 16.53
CA LYS A 37 5.87 6.01 16.84
C LYS A 37 7.00 4.99 16.99
N GLY A 38 8.26 5.42 16.88
CA GLY A 38 9.45 4.56 16.92
C GLY A 38 9.83 3.94 15.58
N GLY A 39 9.22 4.37 14.46
CA GLY A 39 9.59 3.91 13.13
C GLY A 39 10.80 4.64 12.54
N THR A 40 11.32 4.12 11.44
CA THR A 40 12.39 4.73 10.64
C THR A 40 12.01 4.79 9.17
N ILE A 41 12.67 5.69 8.42
CA ILE A 41 12.49 5.82 6.98
C ILE A 41 13.86 5.76 6.31
N SER A 42 13.94 5.06 5.18
CA SER A 42 15.12 5.07 4.31
C SER A 42 14.76 5.41 2.86
N LEU A 43 15.75 5.90 2.11
CA LEU A 43 15.65 6.21 0.69
C LEU A 43 16.76 5.49 -0.06
N ASP A 44 16.43 4.75 -1.11
CA ASP A 44 17.43 4.08 -1.94
C ASP A 44 17.89 4.95 -3.14
N LYS A 45 18.83 4.43 -3.93
CA LYS A 45 19.36 5.12 -5.12
C LYS A 45 18.33 5.32 -6.23
N SER A 46 17.29 4.49 -6.27
CA SER A 46 16.16 4.62 -7.22
C SER A 46 15.16 5.70 -6.78
N GLY A 47 15.26 6.19 -5.55
CA GLY A 47 14.27 7.10 -4.96
C GLY A 47 13.12 6.37 -4.28
N THR A 48 13.25 5.05 -4.04
CA THR A 48 12.24 4.27 -3.33
C THR A 48 12.33 4.55 -1.84
N TRP A 49 11.21 5.00 -1.28
CA TRP A 49 11.04 5.18 0.15
C TRP A 49 10.71 3.86 0.81
N THR A 50 11.37 3.52 1.91
CA THR A 50 11.00 2.37 2.75
C THR A 50 10.66 2.88 4.15
N TYR A 51 9.50 2.47 4.64
CA TYR A 51 9.07 2.73 6.01
C TYR A 51 9.25 1.44 6.81
N THR A 52 9.93 1.53 7.95
CA THR A 52 10.06 0.43 8.91
C THR A 52 9.40 0.84 10.22
N ASN A 53 8.47 0.05 10.73
CA ASN A 53 7.79 0.34 11.99
C ASN A 53 8.67 -0.08 13.19
N LYS A 54 8.21 0.20 14.43
CA LYS A 54 8.94 -0.14 15.66
C LYS A 54 9.16 -1.65 15.87
N GLU A 55 8.40 -2.49 15.16
CA GLU A 55 8.45 -3.96 15.24
C GLU A 55 9.37 -4.54 14.16
N GLY A 56 9.98 -3.70 13.31
CA GLY A 56 10.89 -4.12 12.25
C GLY A 56 10.20 -4.49 10.93
N ILE A 57 8.88 -4.38 10.86
CA ILE A 57 8.09 -4.60 9.64
C ILE A 57 8.36 -3.46 8.66
N SER A 58 8.63 -3.79 7.39
CA SER A 58 9.05 -2.82 6.38
C SER A 58 8.20 -2.90 5.11
N VAL A 59 7.77 -1.75 4.60
CA VAL A 59 7.09 -1.62 3.30
C VAL A 59 7.82 -0.58 2.46
N SER A 60 8.21 -0.99 1.26
CA SER A 60 8.83 -0.14 0.24
C SER A 60 7.77 0.47 -0.68
N TYR A 61 8.06 1.66 -1.22
CA TYR A 61 7.15 2.40 -2.08
C TYR A 61 7.75 2.67 -3.48
N PRO A 62 8.04 1.63 -4.28
CA PRO A 62 8.55 1.82 -5.63
C PRO A 62 7.56 2.65 -6.47
N ASN A 63 8.07 3.67 -7.17
CA ASN A 63 7.25 4.58 -7.97
C ASN A 63 6.08 5.25 -7.20
N GLY A 64 6.17 5.30 -5.87
CA GLY A 64 5.16 5.91 -5.01
C GLY A 64 4.02 4.99 -4.54
N TYR A 65 4.03 3.70 -4.90
CA TYR A 65 3.01 2.72 -4.51
C TYR A 65 3.60 1.66 -3.58
N PRO A 66 2.87 1.19 -2.56
CA PRO A 66 3.38 0.23 -1.60
C PRO A 66 3.55 -1.15 -2.23
N ASP A 67 4.71 -1.77 -1.98
CA ASP A 67 4.91 -3.19 -2.25
C ASP A 67 4.50 -4.00 -1.01
N PHE A 68 3.31 -4.60 -1.08
CA PHE A 68 2.78 -5.48 -0.04
C PHE A 68 3.08 -6.96 -0.26
N SER A 69 3.94 -7.35 -1.20
CA SER A 69 4.14 -8.76 -1.60
C SER A 69 4.45 -9.70 -0.45
N ALA A 70 5.19 -9.25 0.57
CA ALA A 70 5.49 -10.03 1.77
C ALA A 70 4.29 -10.26 2.71
N TYR A 71 3.18 -9.54 2.49
CA TYR A 71 1.99 -9.49 3.36
C TYR A 71 0.71 -9.89 2.62
N TYR A 72 0.84 -10.51 1.44
CA TYR A 72 -0.30 -11.09 0.75
C TYR A 72 -0.86 -12.28 1.54
N HIS A 73 -2.14 -12.55 1.36
CA HIS A 73 -2.71 -13.80 1.84
C HIS A 73 -1.94 -15.00 1.22
N PRO A 74 -1.51 -15.99 2.01
CA PRO A 74 -0.59 -17.03 1.54
C PRO A 74 -1.16 -17.93 0.44
N THR A 75 -2.48 -18.09 0.38
CA THR A 75 -3.15 -19.02 -0.55
C THR A 75 -4.08 -18.33 -1.56
N VAL A 76 -4.45 -17.06 -1.36
CA VAL A 76 -5.38 -16.35 -2.25
C VAL A 76 -4.55 -15.55 -3.24
N LYS A 77 -4.64 -15.93 -4.52
CA LYS A 77 -3.89 -15.27 -5.59
C LYS A 77 -4.46 -13.87 -5.89
N PRO A 78 -3.64 -12.94 -6.41
CA PRO A 78 -4.15 -11.71 -7.02
C PRO A 78 -5.21 -12.01 -8.08
N VAL A 79 -6.27 -11.22 -8.10
CA VAL A 79 -7.41 -11.41 -9.01
C VAL A 79 -7.68 -10.16 -9.85
N PRO A 80 -7.99 -10.33 -11.15
CA PRO A 80 -8.36 -9.21 -12.00
C PRO A 80 -9.81 -8.76 -11.70
N ILE A 81 -10.05 -7.45 -11.64
CA ILE A 81 -11.40 -6.88 -11.61
C ILE A 81 -11.48 -5.66 -12.53
N GLU A 82 -12.69 -5.40 -13.02
CA GLU A 82 -13.04 -4.07 -13.51
C GLU A 82 -13.41 -3.18 -12.31
N VAL A 83 -12.52 -2.24 -11.97
CA VAL A 83 -12.71 -1.30 -10.86
C VAL A 83 -13.95 -0.45 -11.09
N THR A 84 -14.81 -0.37 -10.08
CA THR A 84 -16.11 0.29 -10.16
C THR A 84 -15.95 1.82 -10.23
N VAL A 85 -16.74 2.42 -11.12
CA VAL A 85 -16.84 3.87 -11.35
C VAL A 85 -18.32 4.29 -11.27
N PRO A 86 -18.71 5.26 -10.42
CA PRO A 86 -17.87 5.97 -9.46
C PRO A 86 -17.37 5.05 -8.34
N LYS A 87 -16.33 5.50 -7.61
CA LYS A 87 -15.69 4.75 -6.53
C LYS A 87 -16.70 4.06 -5.59
N ASN A 88 -16.66 2.73 -5.58
CA ASN A 88 -17.45 1.89 -4.66
C ASN A 88 -16.61 0.67 -4.23
N PRO A 89 -15.83 0.77 -3.13
CA PRO A 89 -14.98 -0.32 -2.66
C PRO A 89 -15.75 -1.60 -2.32
N GLN A 90 -16.98 -1.50 -1.82
CA GLN A 90 -17.78 -2.68 -1.48
C GLN A 90 -18.15 -3.50 -2.72
N GLU A 91 -18.43 -2.85 -3.85
CA GLU A 91 -18.67 -3.55 -5.12
C GLU A 91 -17.39 -4.18 -5.66
N ASP A 92 -16.25 -3.48 -5.55
CA ASP A 92 -14.95 -4.05 -5.93
C ASP A 92 -14.57 -5.26 -5.07
N PHE A 93 -14.84 -5.22 -3.75
CA PHE A 93 -14.62 -6.34 -2.85
C PHE A 93 -15.50 -7.53 -3.21
N LYS A 94 -16.75 -7.27 -3.61
CA LYS A 94 -17.66 -8.31 -4.09
C LYS A 94 -17.15 -8.97 -5.36
N LYS A 95 -16.68 -8.19 -6.34
CA LYS A 95 -16.05 -8.70 -7.56
C LYS A 95 -14.80 -9.53 -7.26
N ALA A 96 -13.94 -9.04 -6.38
CA ALA A 96 -12.71 -9.73 -6.00
C ALA A 96 -12.98 -11.05 -5.26
N ASN A 97 -13.93 -11.07 -4.32
CA ASN A 97 -14.35 -12.31 -3.65
C ASN A 97 -14.89 -13.34 -4.66
N LEU A 98 -15.74 -12.90 -5.59
CA LEU A 98 -16.29 -13.77 -6.63
C LEU A 98 -15.18 -14.36 -7.52
N GLU A 99 -14.28 -13.51 -8.01
CA GLU A 99 -13.16 -13.93 -8.87
C GLU A 99 -12.18 -14.86 -8.14
N ALA A 100 -11.98 -14.63 -6.84
CA ALA A 100 -11.14 -15.49 -5.99
C ALA A 100 -11.84 -16.79 -5.54
N GLY A 101 -13.12 -16.98 -5.88
CA GLY A 101 -13.90 -18.14 -5.44
C GLY A 101 -14.22 -18.15 -3.93
N LEU A 102 -14.14 -16.99 -3.27
CA LEU A 102 -14.35 -16.86 -1.83
C LEU A 102 -15.84 -16.73 -1.51
N ASN A 103 -16.27 -17.49 -0.50
CA ASN A 103 -17.62 -17.46 0.05
C ASN A 103 -17.57 -17.82 1.54
N LYS A 104 -18.73 -18.03 2.18
CA LYS A 104 -18.78 -18.35 3.62
C LYS A 104 -18.19 -19.74 3.97
N ASP A 105 -18.12 -20.64 2.99
CA ASP A 105 -17.67 -22.02 3.12
C ASP A 105 -16.28 -22.25 2.48
N SER A 106 -15.62 -21.19 1.98
CA SER A 106 -14.25 -21.27 1.45
C SER A 106 -13.19 -21.14 2.55
N ASP A 107 -11.93 -21.37 2.20
CA ASP A 107 -10.77 -21.08 3.05
C ASP A 107 -9.85 -20.04 2.35
N PRO A 108 -9.75 -18.81 2.87
CA PRO A 108 -10.45 -18.30 4.06
C PRO A 108 -11.93 -18.02 3.76
N PRO A 109 -12.81 -18.00 4.79
CA PRO A 109 -14.21 -17.65 4.60
C PRO A 109 -14.39 -16.13 4.53
N VAL A 110 -15.43 -15.67 3.82
CA VAL A 110 -15.87 -14.27 3.84
C VAL A 110 -17.14 -14.10 4.67
N PRO A 111 -17.24 -13.07 5.54
CA PRO A 111 -18.41 -12.86 6.40
C PRO A 111 -19.63 -12.32 5.63
N ALA A 112 -19.40 -11.75 4.45
CA ALA A 112 -20.43 -11.32 3.51
C ALA A 112 -19.83 -11.25 2.11
N SER A 113 -20.66 -11.33 1.06
CA SER A 113 -20.18 -11.33 -0.33
C SER A 113 -19.33 -10.11 -0.69
N ASN A 114 -19.54 -8.97 -0.03
CA ASN A 114 -18.85 -7.69 -0.27
C ASN A 114 -17.85 -7.31 0.83
N LYS A 115 -17.46 -8.26 1.69
CA LYS A 115 -16.45 -8.08 2.73
C LYS A 115 -15.27 -9.01 2.47
N PRO A 116 -14.03 -8.56 2.69
CA PRO A 116 -12.87 -9.46 2.64
C PRO A 116 -12.95 -10.49 3.77
N PRO A 117 -12.12 -11.55 3.70
CA PRO A 117 -11.84 -12.42 4.84
C PRO A 117 -11.41 -11.66 6.09
N GLU A 118 -11.71 -12.20 7.26
CA GLU A 118 -11.34 -11.59 8.55
C GLU A 118 -9.81 -11.46 8.69
N GLY A 119 -9.34 -10.30 9.15
CA GLY A 119 -7.90 -9.99 9.26
C GLY A 119 -7.25 -9.53 7.95
N TYR A 120 -8.00 -9.45 6.85
CA TYR A 120 -7.50 -9.03 5.55
C TYR A 120 -8.32 -7.90 4.94
N SER A 121 -7.70 -7.15 4.02
CA SER A 121 -8.37 -6.19 3.15
C SER A 121 -7.98 -6.45 1.70
N TRP A 122 -8.93 -6.27 0.80
CA TRP A 122 -8.58 -6.17 -0.62
C TRP A 122 -7.90 -4.82 -0.89
N HIS A 123 -6.72 -4.88 -1.47
CA HIS A 123 -5.91 -3.76 -1.90
C HIS A 123 -5.99 -3.61 -3.43
N HIS A 124 -6.33 -2.41 -3.90
CA HIS A 124 -6.27 -2.05 -5.32
C HIS A 124 -4.82 -1.78 -5.73
N HIS A 125 -4.24 -2.70 -6.50
CA HIS A 125 -2.90 -2.59 -7.06
C HIS A 125 -2.77 -1.38 -8.01
N GLU A 126 -1.57 -0.83 -8.18
CA GLU A 126 -1.35 0.39 -8.98
C GLU A 126 -1.66 0.25 -10.47
N ASP A 127 -1.77 -0.97 -10.97
CA ASP A 127 -2.16 -1.26 -12.35
C ASP A 127 -3.64 -0.93 -12.65
N GLY A 128 -4.42 -0.63 -11.62
CA GLY A 128 -5.82 -0.21 -11.71
C GLY A 128 -6.81 -1.32 -12.11
N LYS A 129 -6.36 -2.58 -12.15
CA LYS A 129 -7.18 -3.72 -12.59
C LYS A 129 -6.98 -4.98 -11.75
N THR A 130 -6.05 -4.98 -10.80
CA THR A 130 -5.78 -6.12 -9.93
C THR A 130 -6.16 -5.81 -8.48
N MET A 131 -6.79 -6.78 -7.83
CA MET A 131 -7.06 -6.79 -6.40
C MET A 131 -6.19 -7.84 -5.73
N ILE A 132 -5.59 -7.46 -4.61
CA ILE A 132 -4.70 -8.32 -3.84
C ILE A 132 -5.19 -8.37 -2.41
N LEU A 133 -5.33 -9.57 -1.85
CA LEU A 133 -5.73 -9.72 -0.47
C LEU A 133 -4.49 -9.54 0.43
N VAL A 134 -4.49 -8.50 1.26
CA VAL A 134 -3.36 -8.08 2.10
C VAL A 134 -3.78 -8.06 3.57
N ASP A 135 -2.86 -8.40 4.48
CA ASP A 135 -3.06 -8.24 5.92
C ASP A 135 -3.62 -6.84 6.25
N GLU A 136 -4.72 -6.77 6.99
CA GLU A 136 -5.44 -5.53 7.23
C GLU A 136 -4.63 -4.55 8.08
N ASP A 137 -3.89 -5.04 9.06
CA ASP A 137 -3.11 -4.22 9.98
C ASP A 137 -1.94 -3.57 9.25
N ILE A 138 -1.25 -4.34 8.40
CA ILE A 138 -0.22 -3.83 7.49
C ILE A 138 -0.80 -2.80 6.53
N HIS A 139 -1.89 -3.13 5.83
CA HIS A 139 -2.53 -2.23 4.87
C HIS A 139 -2.96 -0.90 5.50
N ARG A 140 -3.40 -0.93 6.77
CA ARG A 140 -3.85 0.24 7.54
C ARG A 140 -2.70 1.07 8.10
N GLU A 141 -1.64 0.44 8.58
CA GLU A 141 -0.47 1.13 9.14
C GLU A 141 0.34 1.84 8.05
N PHE A 142 0.63 1.12 6.96
CA PHE A 142 1.39 1.61 5.81
C PHE A 142 0.46 2.32 4.82
N ARG A 143 0.01 3.51 5.24
CA ARG A 143 -0.88 4.38 4.44
C ARG A 143 -0.32 4.62 3.04
N HIS A 144 -1.20 4.76 2.07
CA HIS A 144 -0.83 4.89 0.67
C HIS A 144 -1.97 5.46 -0.16
N ILE A 145 -1.66 5.85 -1.39
CA ILE A 145 -2.64 5.98 -2.46
C ILE A 145 -2.79 4.61 -3.14
N GLY A 146 -4.00 4.06 -3.14
CA GLY A 146 -4.30 2.81 -3.86
C GLY A 146 -4.63 3.08 -5.33
N GLY A 147 -4.51 2.07 -6.19
CA GLY A 147 -4.78 2.16 -7.63
C GLY A 147 -6.20 2.61 -7.98
N GLN A 148 -7.17 2.41 -7.08
CA GLN A 148 -8.53 2.95 -7.23
C GLN A 148 -8.54 4.48 -7.44
N SER A 149 -7.59 5.21 -6.84
CA SER A 149 -7.48 6.67 -6.99
C SER A 149 -6.84 7.07 -8.33
N THR A 150 -6.04 6.19 -8.92
CA THR A 150 -5.50 6.33 -10.28
C THR A 150 -6.62 6.18 -11.30
N VAL A 151 -7.53 5.21 -11.11
CA VAL A 151 -8.68 4.95 -11.99
C VAL A 151 -9.78 6.00 -11.86
N ASN A 152 -10.19 6.34 -10.63
CA ASN A 152 -11.29 7.27 -10.37
C ASN A 152 -10.87 8.75 -10.32
N GLY A 153 -9.61 9.07 -10.69
CA GLY A 153 -9.15 10.45 -10.86
C GLY A 153 -8.97 11.23 -9.56
N LYS A 154 -7.84 11.00 -8.88
CA LYS A 154 -7.19 12.03 -8.04
C LYS A 154 -5.87 12.56 -8.63
N ASN A 155 -5.50 12.09 -9.83
CA ASN A 155 -4.30 12.50 -10.56
C ASN A 155 -4.63 13.37 -11.79
N LYS A 156 -5.61 14.27 -11.69
CA LYS A 156 -5.78 15.40 -12.62
C LYS A 156 -5.73 16.69 -11.84
#